data_AF-A0A355C8C3-F1
#
_entry.id   AF-A0A355C8C3-F1
#
_cell.length_a   1.000
_cell.length_b   1.000
_cell.length_c   1.000
_cell.angle_alpha   90.00
_cell.angle_beta   90.00
_cell.angle_gamma   90.00
#
_symmetry.space_group_name_H-M   'P 1'
#
loop_
_entity.id
_entity.type
_entity.pdbx_description
1 polymer ?
#
loop_
_entity_poly.entity_id
_entity_poly.type
_entity_poly.pdbx_seq_one_letter_code
_entity_poly.pdbx_strand_id
1 'polypeptide(L)'
;MVFEHLPEDNTGRLAPGITRREAFALVEKYNKESFHIQHAETVEAVMRYFATNLGYVGEVDFWGLVGLLHDLDFEQFPDEHCIKVREIFDDEGIDPQLKRA
;
A
#
# COMPACT_ATOMS: atom_id res chain seq x y z
N MET A 1 12.28 1.28 28.57
CA MET A 1 12.42 2.35 27.57
C MET A 1 11.63 1.90 26.36
N VAL A 2 10.38 2.34 26.23
CA VAL A 2 9.55 2.08 25.05
C VAL A 2 9.10 3.46 24.59
N PHE A 3 9.40 3.76 23.33
CA PHE A 3 9.35 5.09 22.76
C PHE A 3 7.92 5.64 22.74
N GLU A 4 7.64 6.62 23.60
CA GLU A 4 6.51 7.53 23.47
C GLU A 4 6.82 8.54 22.35
N HIS A 5 6.68 8.12 21.09
CA HIS A 5 6.53 9.07 19.99
C HIS A 5 5.83 8.41 18.80
N LEU A 6 4.52 8.14 18.95
CA LEU A 6 3.68 8.02 17.77
C LEU A 6 3.41 9.44 17.26
N PRO A 7 3.76 9.77 15.99
CA PRO A 7 3.57 11.10 15.45
C PRO A 7 2.09 11.44 15.27
N GLU A 8 1.82 12.74 15.10
CA GLU A 8 0.53 13.39 14.93
C GLU A 8 -0.38 12.64 13.92
N ASP A 9 -1.58 12.26 14.38
CA ASP A 9 -2.70 11.70 13.61
C ASP A 9 -2.45 10.42 12.76
N ASN A 10 -2.60 9.26 13.39
CA ASN A 10 -2.63 7.95 12.72
C ASN A 10 -4.04 7.51 12.27
N THR A 11 -5.06 8.38 12.25
CA THR A 11 -6.43 7.95 11.91
C THR A 11 -6.53 7.36 10.50
N GLY A 12 -5.77 7.89 9.53
CA GLY A 12 -5.69 7.33 8.17
C GLY A 12 -5.10 5.92 8.11
N ARG A 13 -4.24 5.51 9.06
CA ARG A 13 -3.73 4.12 9.14
C ARG A 13 -4.76 3.14 9.70
N LEU A 14 -5.68 3.64 10.52
CA LEU A 14 -6.76 2.82 11.09
C LEU A 14 -7.97 2.74 10.15
N ALA A 15 -8.11 3.71 9.25
CA ALA A 15 -9.17 3.78 8.26
C ALA A 15 -8.61 4.28 6.90
N PRO A 16 -7.94 3.41 6.12
CA PRO A 16 -7.21 3.78 4.90
C PRO A 16 -8.06 4.27 3.71
N GLY A 17 -9.37 4.45 3.89
CA GLY A 17 -10.27 4.98 2.85
C GLY A 17 -10.54 4.05 1.66
N ILE A 18 -9.82 2.93 1.54
CA ILE A 18 -9.98 1.93 0.49
C ILE A 18 -9.96 0.52 1.08
N THR A 19 -10.82 -0.37 0.55
CA THR A 19 -10.81 -1.79 0.92
C THR A 19 -9.74 -2.56 0.15
N ARG A 20 -9.25 -3.68 0.70
CA ARG A 20 -8.33 -4.59 -0.03
C ARG A 20 -8.88 -4.99 -1.40
N ARG A 21 -10.19 -5.22 -1.50
CA ARG A 21 -10.83 -5.61 -2.77
C ARG A 21 -10.74 -4.50 -3.82
N GLU A 22 -10.99 -3.25 -3.43
CA GLU A 22 -10.85 -2.10 -4.34
C GLU A 22 -9.39 -1.88 -4.72
N ALA A 23 -8.46 -2.00 -3.76
CA ALA A 23 -7.03 -1.94 -4.03
C ALA A 23 -6.56 -3.03 -5.00
N PHE A 24 -7.05 -4.27 -4.83
CA PHE A 24 -6.72 -5.37 -5.74
C PHE A 24 -7.28 -5.13 -7.15
N ALA A 25 -8.47 -4.54 -7.28
CA ALA A 25 -9.02 -4.15 -8.57
C ALA A 25 -8.14 -3.11 -9.29
N LEU A 26 -7.45 -2.23 -8.55
CA LEU A 26 -6.44 -1.34 -9.11
C LEU A 26 -5.20 -2.12 -9.57
N VAL A 27 -4.72 -3.09 -8.79
CA VAL A 27 -3.60 -3.96 -9.20
C VAL A 27 -3.94 -4.64 -10.53
N GLU A 28 -5.12 -5.25 -10.65
CA GLU A 28 -5.58 -5.87 -11.90
C GLU A 28 -5.79 -4.86 -13.03
N LYS A 29 -6.10 -3.59 -12.71
CA LYS A 29 -6.25 -2.53 -13.70
C LYS A 29 -4.90 -2.15 -14.32
N TYR A 30 -3.86 -1.98 -13.50
CA TYR A 30 -2.57 -1.47 -13.93
C TYR A 30 -1.53 -2.54 -14.28
N ASN A 31 -1.66 -3.74 -13.71
CA ASN A 31 -0.77 -4.88 -13.95
C ASN A 31 -1.55 -6.05 -14.56
N LYS A 32 -1.11 -6.55 -15.72
CA LYS A 32 -1.74 -7.65 -16.47
C LYS A 32 -0.92 -8.93 -16.43
N GLU A 33 0.39 -8.82 -16.24
CA GLU A 33 1.23 -10.00 -16.12
C GLU A 33 1.05 -10.65 -14.75
N SER A 34 0.95 -11.98 -14.75
CA SER A 34 0.75 -12.75 -13.52
C SER A 34 1.89 -12.56 -12.51
N PHE A 35 3.09 -12.25 -12.98
CA PHE A 35 4.24 -11.97 -12.13
C PHE A 35 4.02 -10.73 -11.25
N HIS A 36 3.59 -9.61 -11.83
CA HIS A 36 3.39 -8.36 -11.08
C HIS A 36 2.23 -8.48 -10.07
N ILE A 37 1.15 -9.18 -10.43
CA ILE A 37 0.03 -9.46 -9.52
C ILE A 37 0.53 -10.32 -8.34
N GLN A 38 1.27 -11.40 -8.62
CA GLN A 38 1.82 -12.26 -7.58
C GLN A 38 2.83 -11.52 -6.69
N HIS A 39 3.65 -10.64 -7.27
CA HIS A 39 4.58 -9.78 -6.53
C HIS A 39 3.83 -8.89 -5.55
N ALA A 40 2.79 -8.18 -6.01
CA ALA A 40 1.96 -7.33 -5.16
C ALA A 40 1.34 -8.09 -3.97
N GLU A 41 0.76 -9.27 -4.22
CA GLU A 41 0.20 -10.11 -3.15
C GLU A 41 1.26 -10.65 -2.18
N THR A 42 2.46 -10.96 -2.70
CA THR A 42 3.59 -11.42 -1.89
C THR A 42 4.04 -10.31 -0.94
N VAL A 43 4.20 -9.08 -1.44
CA VAL A 43 4.61 -7.94 -0.63
C VAL A 43 3.51 -7.54 0.36
N GLU A 44 2.22 -7.62 -0.01
CA GLU A 44 1.11 -7.51 0.94
C GLU A 44 1.30 -8.47 2.13
N ALA A 45 1.52 -9.76 1.86
CA ALA A 45 1.68 -10.77 2.90
C ALA A 45 2.90 -10.50 3.80
N VAL A 46 4.03 -10.08 3.20
CA VAL A 46 5.25 -9.70 3.93
C VAL A 46 4.99 -8.51 4.85
N MET A 47 4.31 -7.48 4.36
CA MET A 47 4.02 -6.27 5.15
C MET A 47 3.06 -6.58 6.30
N ARG A 48 2.03 -7.40 6.06
CA ARG A 48 1.12 -7.89 7.12
C ARG A 48 1.86 -8.68 8.20
N TYR A 49 2.79 -9.54 7.79
CA TYR A 49 3.62 -10.31 8.71
C TYR A 49 4.47 -9.39 9.60
N PHE A 50 5.19 -8.43 9.01
CA PHE A 50 6.03 -7.52 9.79
C PHE A 50 5.22 -6.58 10.69
N ALA A 51 4.09 -6.03 10.22
CA ALA A 51 3.22 -5.20 11.05
C ALA A 51 2.76 -5.97 12.31
N THR A 52 2.40 -7.24 12.16
CA THR A 52 2.01 -8.10 13.29
C THR A 52 3.18 -8.31 14.26
N ASN A 53 4.36 -8.67 13.75
CA ASN A 53 5.51 -9.04 14.59
C ASN A 53 6.21 -7.84 15.26
N LEU A 54 6.08 -6.65 14.69
CA LEU A 54 6.71 -5.42 15.19
C LEU A 54 5.79 -4.60 16.13
N GLY A 55 4.60 -5.11 16.46
CA GLY A 55 3.67 -4.47 17.39
C GLY A 55 2.67 -3.49 16.76
N TYR A 56 2.58 -3.43 15.43
CA TYR A 56 1.62 -2.62 14.68
C TYR A 56 0.35 -3.42 14.31
N VAL A 57 -0.13 -4.26 15.22
CA VAL A 57 -1.28 -5.16 14.97
C VAL A 57 -2.53 -4.39 14.54
N GLY A 58 -2.74 -3.19 15.08
CA GLY A 58 -3.86 -2.31 14.70
C GLY A 58 -3.75 -1.67 13.30
N GLU A 59 -2.59 -1.74 12.66
CA GLU A 59 -2.30 -1.13 11.35
C GLU A 59 -2.02 -2.19 10.27
N VAL A 60 -2.28 -3.48 10.55
CA VAL A 60 -1.95 -4.60 9.63
C VAL A 60 -2.61 -4.43 8.26
N ASP A 61 -3.84 -3.95 8.21
CA ASP A 61 -4.53 -3.71 6.93
C ASP A 61 -3.92 -2.54 6.16
N PHE A 62 -3.53 -1.46 6.84
CA PHE A 62 -2.82 -0.35 6.21
C PHE A 62 -1.50 -0.81 5.61
N TRP A 63 -0.65 -1.50 6.38
CA TRP A 63 0.63 -2.00 5.88
C TRP A 63 0.46 -3.05 4.78
N GLY A 64 -0.59 -3.87 4.85
CA GLY A 64 -0.96 -4.77 3.76
C GLY A 64 -1.29 -4.03 2.47
N LEU A 65 -2.09 -2.94 2.55
CA LEU A 65 -2.43 -2.09 1.41
C LEU A 65 -1.21 -1.37 0.83
N VAL A 66 -0.29 -0.89 1.68
CA VAL A 66 1.01 -0.34 1.24
C VAL A 66 1.76 -1.36 0.41
N GLY A 67 1.91 -2.59 0.91
CA GLY A 67 2.58 -3.66 0.16
C GLY A 67 1.87 -4.01 -1.15
N LEU A 68 0.54 -4.05 -1.15
CA LEU A 68 -0.25 -4.38 -2.33
C LEU A 68 -0.15 -3.34 -3.45
N LEU A 69 -0.05 -2.05 -3.10
CA LEU A 69 -0.13 -0.94 -4.05
C LEU A 69 1.23 -0.29 -4.38
N HIS A 70 2.34 -0.71 -3.76
CA HIS A 70 3.63 -0.01 -3.87
C HIS A 70 4.15 0.13 -5.31
N ASP A 71 3.97 -0.92 -6.13
CA ASP A 71 4.47 -0.99 -7.52
C ASP A 71 3.34 -0.85 -8.56
N LEU A 72 2.25 -0.15 -8.21
CA LEU A 72 1.07 -0.07 -9.08
C LEU A 72 1.36 0.48 -10.48
N ASP A 73 2.41 1.30 -10.64
CA ASP A 73 2.82 1.90 -11.91
C ASP A 73 3.81 1.07 -12.73
N PHE A 74 4.45 0.06 -12.15
CA PHE A 74 5.68 -0.52 -12.68
C PHE A 74 5.51 -1.15 -14.08
N GLU A 75 4.47 -1.95 -14.30
CA GLU A 75 4.29 -2.66 -15.58
C GLU A 75 4.07 -1.71 -16.76
N GLN A 76 3.32 -0.61 -16.57
CA GLN A 76 3.00 0.33 -17.64
C GLN A 76 3.98 1.50 -17.76
N PHE A 77 4.62 1.88 -16.65
CA PHE A 77 5.45 3.08 -16.57
C PHE A 77 6.79 2.78 -15.88
N PRO A 78 7.59 1.79 -16.35
CA PRO A 78 8.80 1.36 -15.67
C PRO A 78 9.87 2.48 -15.56
N ASP A 79 9.95 3.36 -16.56
CA ASP A 79 10.90 4.48 -16.58
C ASP A 79 10.49 5.64 -15.65
N GLU A 80 9.23 5.66 -15.20
CA GLU A 80 8.66 6.68 -14.31
C GLU A 80 8.26 6.09 -12.95
N HIS A 81 8.74 4.89 -12.65
CA HIS A 81 8.39 4.16 -11.43
C HIS A 81 8.69 4.99 -10.16
N CYS A 82 7.79 4.87 -9.18
CA CYS A 82 7.66 5.67 -7.97
C CYS A 82 7.16 7.11 -8.18
N ILE A 83 7.27 7.68 -9.38
CA ILE A 83 6.69 8.98 -9.71
C ILE A 83 5.24 8.78 -10.15
N LYS A 84 5.02 7.85 -11.08
CA LYS A 84 3.70 7.69 -11.71
C LYS A 84 2.64 7.13 -10.77
N VAL A 85 3.03 6.26 -9.83
CA VAL A 85 2.12 5.74 -8.79
C VAL A 85 1.49 6.86 -7.97
N ARG A 86 2.22 7.96 -7.74
CA ARG A 86 1.71 9.12 -7.00
C ARG A 86 0.60 9.85 -7.75
N GLU A 87 0.71 9.93 -9.07
CA GLU A 87 -0.32 10.51 -9.93
C GLU A 87 -1.55 9.61 -9.99
N ILE A 88 -1.33 8.30 -10.17
CA ILE A 88 -2.41 7.29 -10.14
C ILE A 88 -3.18 7.38 -8.82
N PHE A 89 -2.49 7.53 -7.69
CA PHE A 89 -3.14 7.64 -6.39
C PHE A 89 -3.99 8.91 -6.26
N ASP A 90 -3.55 10.03 -6.83
CA ASP A 90 -4.36 11.26 -6.83
C ASP A 90 -5.62 11.09 -7.70
N ASP A 91 -5.48 10.47 -8.88
CA ASP A 91 -6.58 10.25 -9.82
C ASP A 91 -7.62 9.26 -9.30
N GLU A 92 -7.19 8.21 -8.58
CA GLU A 92 -8.07 7.22 -7.96
C GLU A 92 -8.61 7.68 -6.59
N GLY A 93 -8.19 8.85 -6.08
CA GLY A 93 -8.65 9.40 -4.80
C GLY A 93 -8.17 8.63 -3.57
N ILE A 94 -6.97 8.05 -3.64
CA ILE A 94 -6.37 7.26 -2.56
C ILE A 94 -5.92 8.17 -1.41
N ASP A 95 -6.06 7.67 -0.17
CA ASP A 95 -5.68 8.40 1.03
C ASP A 95 -4.19 8.85 0.98
N PRO A 96 -3.89 10.13 1.28
CA PRO A 96 -2.52 10.65 1.26
C PRO A 96 -1.53 9.91 2.17
N GLN A 97 -1.99 9.20 3.20
CA GLN A 97 -1.14 8.36 4.06
C GLN A 97 -0.61 7.13 3.32
N LEU A 98 -1.43 6.48 2.48
CA LEU A 98 -0.98 5.36 1.63
C LEU A 98 0.03 5.85 0.58
N LYS A 99 -0.16 7.04 0.02
CA LYS A 99 0.77 7.67 -0.94
C LYS A 99 2.15 8.00 -0.36
N ARG A 100 2.25 8.17 0.96
CA ARG A 100 3.48 8.58 1.66
C ARG A 100 4.28 7.41 2.24
N ALA A 101 3.62 6.31 2.56
CA ALA A 101 4.22 5.12 3.14
C ALA A 101 5.06 4.36 2.10
#